data_AF-A0A1R0V8M1-F1
#
_entry.id   AF-A0A1R0V8M1-F1
#
_cell.length_a   1.000
_cell.length_b   1.000
_cell.length_c   1.000
_cell.angle_alpha   90.00
_cell.angle_beta   90.00
_cell.angle_gamma   90.00
#
_symmetry.space_group_name_H-M   'P 1'
#
loop_
_entity.id
_entity.type
_entity.pdbx_description
1 polymer ?
#
loop_
_entity_poly.entity_id
_entity_poly.type
_entity_poly.pdbx_seq_one_letter_code
_entity_poly.pdbx_strand_id
1 'polypeptide(L)'
;MAGAALTVPLVAVILRRGYGLGAQAMCGGSLHEPLLTVAWPGAHLGPMGLEGAVRLGMRKELEAIADPDEREQAVRAATAAAEENARALNSASMFELDDVVDPADTRELIAATLAAAAQHETPAPRSRFIDTW
;
A
#
# COMPACT_ATOMS: atom_id res chain seq x y z
N MET A 1 2.39 -3.08 -20.00
CA MET A 1 1.91 -2.99 -18.61
C MET A 1 0.87 -4.08 -18.42
N ALA A 2 1.11 -5.07 -17.55
CA ALA A 2 0.17 -6.18 -17.35
C ALA A 2 -1.06 -5.76 -16.54
N GLY A 3 -0.89 -4.95 -15.49
CA GLY A 3 -1.99 -4.48 -14.62
C GLY A 3 -3.12 -3.79 -15.36
N ALA A 4 -2.80 -2.77 -16.18
CA ALA A 4 -3.79 -2.01 -16.96
C ALA A 4 -4.51 -2.83 -18.07
N ALA A 5 -4.09 -4.07 -18.33
CA ALA A 5 -4.70 -4.95 -19.31
C ALA A 5 -5.52 -6.09 -18.65
N LEU A 6 -5.62 -6.12 -17.32
CA LEU A 6 -6.40 -7.10 -16.60
C LEU A 6 -7.89 -6.93 -16.91
N THR A 7 -8.54 -8.01 -17.31
CA THR A 7 -9.98 -8.11 -17.50
C THR A 7 -10.62 -9.03 -16.47
N VAL A 8 -9.91 -9.35 -15.38
CA VAL A 8 -10.38 -10.22 -14.30
C VAL A 8 -10.51 -9.39 -13.01
N PRO A 9 -11.43 -9.74 -12.11
CA PRO A 9 -11.54 -9.09 -10.80
C PRO A 9 -10.21 -9.09 -10.05
N LEU A 10 -9.81 -7.92 -9.55
CA LEU A 10 -8.63 -7.74 -8.71
C LEU A 10 -9.08 -7.25 -7.33
N VAL A 11 -8.51 -7.84 -6.27
CA VAL A 11 -8.68 -7.40 -4.87
C VAL A 11 -7.29 -7.27 -4.27
N ALA A 12 -7.05 -6.16 -3.57
CA ALA A 12 -5.78 -5.89 -2.91
C ALA A 12 -5.95 -5.88 -1.38
N VAL A 13 -5.03 -6.56 -0.69
CA VAL A 13 -4.98 -6.58 0.78
C VAL A 13 -3.59 -6.17 1.24
N ILE A 14 -3.50 -5.03 1.91
CA ILE A 14 -2.24 -4.51 2.44
C ILE A 14 -2.02 -5.05 3.85
N LEU A 15 -1.13 -6.04 3.93
CA LEU A 15 -0.88 -6.76 5.19
C LEU A 15 -0.01 -5.97 6.17
N ARG A 16 0.96 -5.19 5.66
CA ARG A 16 1.90 -4.45 6.50
C ARG A 16 2.49 -3.19 5.85
N ARG A 17 3.24 -3.32 4.75
CA ARG A 17 3.99 -2.18 4.18
C ARG A 17 3.56 -1.93 2.74
N GLY A 18 3.02 -0.75 2.46
CA GLY A 18 2.67 -0.31 1.11
C GLY A 18 3.38 1.00 0.76
N TYR A 19 4.53 0.94 0.11
CA TYR A 19 5.32 2.13 -0.22
C TYR A 19 5.48 2.40 -1.72
N GLY A 20 5.19 3.64 -2.11
CA GLY A 20 5.47 4.22 -3.41
C GLY A 20 4.90 3.47 -4.60
N LEU A 21 5.54 3.65 -5.76
CA LEU A 21 5.13 3.05 -7.04
C LEU A 21 5.10 1.52 -7.00
N GLY A 22 5.91 0.89 -6.14
CA GLY A 22 5.91 -0.56 -5.97
C GLY A 22 4.58 -1.06 -5.39
N ALA A 23 4.04 -0.38 -4.37
CA ALA A 23 2.74 -0.73 -3.81
C ALA A 23 1.60 -0.52 -4.81
N GLN A 24 1.66 0.57 -5.58
CA GLN A 24 0.69 0.83 -6.65
C GLN A 24 0.75 -0.24 -7.75
N ALA A 25 1.96 -0.65 -8.15
CA ALA A 25 2.15 -1.72 -9.13
C ALA A 25 1.57 -3.06 -8.66
N MET A 26 1.71 -3.39 -7.37
CA MET A 26 1.10 -4.58 -6.76
C MET A 26 -0.44 -4.53 -6.77
N CYS A 27 -1.03 -3.33 -6.84
CA CYS A 27 -2.47 -3.11 -6.90
C CYS A 27 -2.99 -2.93 -8.35
N GLY A 28 -2.22 -3.29 -9.37
CA GLY A 28 -2.64 -3.16 -10.77
C GLY A 28 -2.35 -1.80 -11.41
N GLY A 29 -1.74 -0.87 -10.66
CA GLY A 29 -1.30 0.44 -11.14
C GLY A 29 -1.66 1.59 -10.21
N SER A 30 -2.72 1.43 -9.41
CA SER A 30 -3.19 2.39 -8.40
C SER A 30 -3.87 1.64 -7.25
N LEU A 31 -4.00 2.27 -6.09
CA LEU A 31 -4.80 1.73 -4.98
C LEU A 31 -6.31 1.71 -5.29
N HIS A 32 -6.75 2.46 -6.29
CA HIS A 32 -8.16 2.50 -6.75
C HIS A 32 -8.44 1.61 -7.96
N GLU A 33 -7.44 0.90 -8.48
CA GLU A 33 -7.63 -0.01 -9.61
C GLU A 33 -8.33 -1.33 -9.19
N PRO A 34 -8.02 -1.94 -8.02
CA PRO A 34 -8.74 -3.11 -7.54
C PRO A 34 -10.23 -2.79 -7.27
N LEU A 35 -11.08 -3.80 -7.36
CA LEU A 35 -12.49 -3.69 -6.95
C LEU A 35 -12.64 -3.42 -5.45
N LEU A 36 -11.62 -3.78 -4.69
CA LEU A 36 -11.53 -3.61 -3.26
C LEU A 36 -10.06 -3.56 -2.85
N THR A 37 -9.69 -2.51 -2.13
CA THR A 37 -8.37 -2.29 -1.55
C THR A 37 -8.52 -2.05 -0.05
N VAL A 38 -8.19 -3.06 0.75
CA VAL A 38 -8.25 -2.98 2.21
C VAL A 38 -6.88 -3.14 2.84
N ALA A 39 -6.74 -2.69 4.08
CA ALA A 39 -5.53 -2.87 4.85
C ALA A 39 -5.81 -3.50 6.21
N TRP A 40 -4.81 -4.17 6.78
CA TRP A 40 -4.85 -4.60 8.17
C TRP A 40 -4.53 -3.42 9.12
N PRO A 41 -4.95 -3.47 10.40
CA PRO A 41 -4.79 -2.33 11.31
C PRO A 41 -3.33 -1.94 11.56
N GLY A 42 -2.42 -2.91 11.51
CA GLY A 42 -0.97 -2.70 11.63
C GLY A 42 -0.26 -2.33 10.33
N ALA A 43 -0.99 -2.14 9.23
CA ALA A 43 -0.38 -1.71 7.98
C ALA A 43 -0.09 -0.21 7.99
N HIS A 44 0.92 0.17 7.21
CA HIS A 44 1.28 1.56 6.99
C HIS A 44 1.58 1.80 5.51
N LEU A 45 1.18 2.97 5.01
CA LEU A 45 1.37 3.39 3.63
C LEU A 45 2.13 4.70 3.55
N GLY A 46 2.81 4.90 2.43
CA GLY A 46 3.48 6.17 2.19
C GLY A 46 4.12 6.26 0.80
N PRO A 47 4.56 7.46 0.40
CA PRO A 47 5.16 7.68 -0.91
C PRO A 47 6.51 6.97 -1.08
N MET A 48 7.22 6.72 0.02
CA MET A 48 8.50 6.01 0.07
C MET A 48 8.74 5.44 1.48
N GLY A 49 9.85 4.72 1.67
CA GLY A 49 10.25 4.26 3.00
C GLY A 49 10.45 5.41 3.99
N LEU A 50 9.84 5.31 5.17
CA LEU A 50 9.74 6.40 6.14
C LEU A 50 11.10 6.91 6.63
N GLU A 51 12.06 6.00 6.89
CA GLU A 51 13.41 6.40 7.30
C GLU A 51 14.09 7.27 6.22
N GLY A 52 13.92 6.90 4.94
CA GLY A 52 14.41 7.69 3.82
C GLY A 52 13.75 9.06 3.75
N ALA A 53 12.44 9.13 3.97
CA ALA A 53 11.70 10.38 4.02
C ALA A 53 12.17 11.28 5.18
N VAL A 54 12.40 10.72 6.36
CA VAL A 54 12.93 11.43 7.54
C VAL A 54 14.33 11.98 7.25
N ARG A 55 15.25 11.16 6.74
CA ARG A 55 16.62 11.59 6.42
C ARG A 55 16.65 12.70 5.37
N LEU A 56 15.73 12.67 4.40
CA LEU A 56 15.62 13.72 3.38
C LEU A 56 14.96 15.00 3.93
N GLY A 57 13.86 14.86 4.67
CA GLY A 57 13.09 15.99 5.20
C GLY A 57 13.80 16.74 6.32
N MET A 58 14.48 16.02 7.21
CA MET A 58 15.20 16.57 8.37
C MET A 58 16.71 16.67 8.16
N ARG A 59 17.16 16.74 6.90
CA ARG A 59 18.58 16.67 6.57
C ARG A 59 19.42 17.71 7.32
N LYS A 60 18.93 18.96 7.39
CA LYS A 60 19.66 20.08 8.01
C LYS A 60 19.78 19.91 9.52
N GLU A 61 18.70 19.49 10.16
CA GLU A 61 18.62 19.24 11.60
C GLU A 61 19.53 18.08 12.00
N LEU A 62 19.52 17.00 11.21
CA LEU A 62 20.36 15.83 11.45
C LEU A 62 21.84 16.14 11.23
N GLU A 63 22.20 16.89 10.19
CA GLU A 63 23.58 17.32 9.92
C GLU A 63 24.15 18.23 11.03
N ALA A 64 23.29 18.96 11.75
CA ALA A 64 23.70 19.80 12.89
C ALA A 64 24.07 18.99 14.16
N ILE A 65 23.64 17.73 14.26
CA ILE A 65 24.00 16.84 15.38
C ILE A 65 25.41 16.29 15.14
N ALA A 66 26.37 16.63 16.00
CA ALA A 66 27.77 16.24 15.82
C ALA A 66 28.03 14.76 16.14
N ASP A 67 27.33 14.22 17.15
CA ASP A 67 27.45 12.82 17.56
C ASP A 67 26.66 11.90 16.61
N PRO A 68 27.33 10.94 15.93
CA PRO A 68 26.66 9.97 15.07
C PRO A 68 25.59 9.13 15.77
N ASP A 69 25.80 8.77 17.04
CA ASP A 69 24.86 7.92 17.78
C ASP A 69 23.61 8.71 18.15
N GLU A 70 23.77 9.95 18.60
CA GLU A 70 22.66 10.86 18.86
C GLU A 70 21.85 11.15 17.58
N ARG A 71 22.53 11.32 16.45
CA ARG A 71 21.89 11.53 15.14
C ARG A 71 21.04 10.33 14.74
N GLU A 72 21.57 9.12 14.88
CA GLU A 72 20.85 7.89 14.54
C GLU A 72 19.66 7.66 15.49
N GLN A 73 19.81 8.00 16.77
CA GLN A 73 18.70 8.01 17.73
C GLN A 73 17.58 8.96 17.29
N ALA A 74 17.93 10.16 16.82
CA ALA A 74 16.97 11.14 16.30
C ALA A 74 16.25 10.64 15.03
N VAL A 75 16.98 10.00 14.10
CA VAL A 75 16.37 9.37 12.92
C VAL A 75 15.35 8.31 13.33
N ARG A 76 15.70 7.43 14.27
CA ARG A 76 14.79 6.37 14.74
C ARG A 76 13.54 6.94 15.41
N ALA A 77 13.70 7.95 16.27
CA ALA A 77 12.58 8.60 16.94
C ALA A 77 11.63 9.28 15.93
N ALA A 78 12.18 10.02 14.97
CA ALA A 78 11.39 10.66 13.93
C ALA A 78 10.72 9.63 12.98
N THR A 79 11.40 8.52 12.68
CA THR A 79 10.82 7.43 11.87
C THR A 79 9.66 6.76 12.59
N ALA A 80 9.78 6.47 13.90
CA ALA A 80 8.68 5.92 14.69
C ALA A 80 7.47 6.88 14.76
N ALA A 81 7.72 8.18 14.88
CA ALA A 81 6.66 9.19 14.82
C ALA A 81 6.00 9.24 13.42
N ALA A 82 6.78 9.10 12.36
CA ALA A 82 6.25 9.02 10.99
C ALA A 82 5.43 7.75 10.76
N GLU A 83 5.84 6.61 11.35
CA GLU A 83 5.08 5.34 11.30
C GLU A 83 3.70 5.48 11.94
N GLU A 84 3.58 6.19 13.07
CA GLU A 84 2.30 6.47 13.71
C GLU A 84 1.36 7.25 12.77
N ASN A 85 1.91 8.25 12.06
CA ASN A 85 1.15 9.05 11.09
C ASN A 85 0.82 8.26 9.80
N ALA A 86 1.64 7.28 9.44
CA ALA A 86 1.48 6.48 8.23
C ALA A 86 0.53 5.26 8.40
N ARG A 87 -0.05 5.07 9.59
CA ARG A 87 -0.96 3.95 9.87
C ARG A 87 -2.14 3.90 8.90
N ALA A 88 -2.58 2.70 8.58
CA ALA A 88 -3.67 2.43 7.65
C ALA A 88 -4.96 3.21 7.97
N LEU A 89 -5.23 3.46 9.25
CA LEU A 89 -6.37 4.28 9.69
C LEU A 89 -6.31 5.73 9.16
N ASN A 90 -5.11 6.31 9.05
CA ASN A 90 -4.92 7.64 8.49
C ASN A 90 -5.06 7.61 6.96
N SER A 91 -4.52 6.58 6.28
CA SER A 91 -4.70 6.41 4.84
C SER A 91 -6.16 6.15 4.44
N ALA A 92 -6.91 5.37 5.24
CA ALA A 92 -8.35 5.16 5.03
C ALA A 92 -9.13 6.48 5.19
N SER A 93 -8.73 7.34 6.12
CA SER A 93 -9.33 8.68 6.28
C SER A 93 -9.09 9.60 5.08
N MET A 94 -8.07 9.32 4.26
CA MET A 94 -7.78 10.03 3.01
C MET A 94 -8.38 9.33 1.77
N PHE A 95 -9.22 8.32 1.96
CA PHE A 95 -9.84 7.52 0.90
C PHE A 95 -8.82 6.86 -0.06
N GLU A 96 -7.61 6.56 0.44
CA GLU A 96 -6.62 5.75 -0.30
C GLU A 96 -6.94 4.24 -0.23
N LEU A 97 -7.77 3.85 0.75
CA LEU A 97 -8.22 2.49 1.02
C LEU A 97 -9.73 2.51 1.19
N ASP A 98 -10.39 1.40 0.87
CA ASP A 98 -11.83 1.23 1.11
C ASP A 98 -12.13 1.04 2.59
N ASP A 99 -11.30 0.24 3.30
CA ASP A 99 -11.46 0.00 4.73
C ASP A 99 -10.20 -0.55 5.41
N VAL A 100 -10.18 -0.51 6.74
CA VAL A 100 -9.24 -1.20 7.61
C VAL A 100 -9.96 -2.35 8.31
N VAL A 101 -9.60 -3.59 7.95
CA VAL A 101 -10.35 -4.80 8.34
C VAL A 101 -9.57 -5.68 9.32
N ASP A 102 -10.27 -6.45 10.14
CA ASP A 102 -9.64 -7.50 10.96
C ASP A 102 -9.00 -8.56 10.03
N PRO A 103 -7.73 -8.96 10.27
CA PRO A 103 -7.10 -10.06 9.55
C PRO A 103 -7.98 -11.32 9.42
N ALA A 104 -8.78 -11.65 10.43
CA ALA A 104 -9.68 -12.80 10.44
C ALA A 104 -10.81 -12.70 9.38
N ASP A 105 -11.28 -11.49 9.08
CA ASP A 105 -12.42 -11.24 8.18
C ASP A 105 -12.01 -11.20 6.70
N THR A 106 -10.70 -11.11 6.43
CA THR A 106 -10.12 -10.98 5.08
C THR A 106 -10.69 -12.00 4.08
N ARG A 107 -10.86 -13.26 4.51
CA ARG A 107 -11.37 -14.32 3.64
C ARG A 107 -12.82 -14.07 3.22
N GLU A 108 -13.68 -13.73 4.16
CA GLU A 108 -15.10 -13.52 3.92
C GLU A 108 -15.31 -12.32 2.99
N LEU A 109 -14.57 -11.23 3.26
CA LEU A 109 -14.57 -10.02 2.47
C LEU A 109 -14.18 -10.30 1.00
N ILE A 110 -13.04 -10.98 0.77
CA ILE A 110 -12.60 -11.35 -0.59
C ILE A 110 -13.65 -12.21 -1.30
N ALA A 111 -14.19 -13.22 -0.60
CA ALA A 111 -15.18 -14.12 -1.19
C ALA A 111 -16.46 -13.37 -1.59
N ALA A 112 -16.95 -12.48 -0.73
CA ALA A 112 -18.13 -11.65 -0.99
C ALA A 112 -17.90 -10.71 -2.19
N THR A 113 -16.75 -10.04 -2.26
CA THR A 113 -16.41 -9.15 -3.37
C THR A 113 -16.34 -9.89 -4.70
N LEU A 114 -15.69 -11.06 -4.73
CA LEU A 114 -15.60 -11.87 -5.95
C LEU A 114 -16.97 -12.45 -6.37
N ALA A 115 -17.80 -12.86 -5.41
CA ALA A 115 -19.15 -13.34 -5.69
C ALA A 115 -20.04 -12.24 -6.28
N ALA A 116 -19.92 -11.01 -5.79
CA ALA A 116 -20.61 -9.85 -6.36
C ALA A 116 -20.09 -9.50 -7.77
N ALA A 117 -18.77 -9.54 -7.97
CA ALA A 117 -18.14 -9.27 -9.26
C ALA A 117 -18.52 -10.29 -10.35
N ALA A 118 -18.69 -11.56 -9.98
CA ALA A 118 -19.09 -12.63 -10.90
C ALA A 118 -20.47 -12.44 -11.56
N GLN A 119 -21.28 -11.52 -11.03
CA GLN A 119 -22.58 -11.15 -11.61
C GLN A 119 -22.45 -10.22 -12.83
N HIS A 120 -21.25 -9.70 -13.10
CA HIS A 120 -20.99 -8.77 -14.19
C HIS A 120 -20.18 -9.45 -15.30
N GLU A 121 -20.59 -9.27 -16.55
CA GLU A 121 -19.85 -9.79 -17.71
C GLU A 121 -18.49 -9.09 -17.82
N THR A 122 -17.42 -9.89 -17.95
CA THR A 122 -16.07 -9.38 -18.16
C THR A 122 -15.74 -9.38 -19.66
N PRO A 123 -15.16 -8.29 -20.19
CA PRO A 123 -14.79 -8.22 -21.60
C PRO A 123 -13.84 -9.36 -21.98
N ALA A 124 -13.99 -9.89 -23.20
CA ALA A 124 -13.08 -10.91 -23.72
C ALA A 124 -11.62 -10.39 -23.72
N PRO A 125 -10.64 -11.23 -23.34
CA PRO A 125 -9.26 -10.81 -23.23
C PRO A 125 -8.70 -10.34 -24.59
N ARG A 126 -7.94 -9.24 -24.58
CA ARG A 126 -7.36 -8.63 -25.79
C ARG A 126 -6.16 -9.41 -26.35
N SER A 127 -5.50 -10.23 -25.53
CA SER A 127 -4.36 -11.07 -25.93
C SER A 127 -4.64 -12.55 -25.61
N ARG A 128 -4.17 -13.45 -26.49
CA ARG A 128 -4.38 -14.90 -26.39
C ARG A 128 -3.14 -15.69 -25.98
N PHE A 129 -1.97 -15.05 -25.82
CA PHE A 129 -0.74 -15.77 -25.49
C PHE A 129 -0.29 -15.46 -24.06
N ILE A 130 0.28 -16.48 -23.40
CA ILE A 130 0.91 -16.39 -22.09
C ILE A 130 2.42 -16.33 -22.36
N ASP A 131 3.08 -15.26 -21.88
CA ASP A 131 4.53 -15.10 -22.02
C ASP A 131 5.27 -16.16 -21.18
N THR A 132 6.43 -16.61 -21.65
CA THR A 132 7.23 -17.67 -21.02
C THR A 132 8.37 -17.16 -20.14
N TRP A 133 8.55 -15.84 -20.05
CA TRP A 133 9.61 -15.18 -19.28
C TRP A 133 9.17 -14.70 -17.90
#